data_AF-A0A542THC8-F1
#
_entry.id   AF-A0A542THC8-F1
#
_cell.length_a   1.000
_cell.length_b   1.000
_cell.length_c   1.000
_cell.angle_alpha   90.00
_cell.angle_beta   90.00
_cell.angle_gamma   90.00
#
_symmetry.space_group_name_H-M   'P 1'
#
loop_
_entity.id
_entity.type
_entity.pdbx_description
1 polymer ?
#
loop_
_entity_poly.entity_id
_entity_poly.type
_entity_poly.pdbx_seq_one_letter_code
_entity_poly.pdbx_strand_id
1 'polypeptide(L)'
;MEVPGFAVLVTEPGKGGQEALQAVRAVTGLSLWRGELLLDRAPVTVLEEAPLDRATVAARRLQDGGVPAAIRCTWCDRTVPRDGRLLDPGPCASRFWPTAHCRANCLTSCDCAFCSTYGPTGLTL
;
A
#
# COMPACT_ATOMS: atom_id res chain seq x y z
N MET A 1 -15.60 -11.12 -9.33
CA MET A 1 -14.21 -11.29 -8.88
C MET A 1 -13.93 -10.12 -7.96
N GLU A 2 -13.78 -10.36 -6.65
CA GLU A 2 -13.37 -9.31 -5.71
C GLU A 2 -11.91 -8.94 -5.96
N VAL A 3 -11.60 -7.66 -5.87
CA VAL A 3 -10.24 -7.12 -6.01
C VAL A 3 -9.71 -6.86 -4.60
N PRO A 4 -8.43 -7.20 -4.30
CA PRO A 4 -7.87 -6.92 -2.98
C PRO A 4 -7.94 -5.43 -2.64
N GLY A 5 -8.34 -5.15 -1.40
CA GLY A 5 -8.19 -3.84 -0.80
C GLY A 5 -6.73 -3.57 -0.41
N PHE A 6 -6.38 -2.29 -0.36
CA PHE A 6 -5.09 -1.80 0.07
C PHE A 6 -5.27 -0.75 1.16
N ALA A 7 -4.50 -0.91 2.22
CA ALA A 7 -4.39 0.02 3.32
C ALA A 7 -3.18 0.94 3.12
N VAL A 8 -3.25 2.17 3.63
CA VAL A 8 -2.11 3.09 3.69
C VAL A 8 -1.77 3.31 5.16
N LEU A 9 -0.55 2.96 5.54
CA LEU A 9 -0.03 3.13 6.89
C LEU A 9 0.94 4.29 6.94
N VAL A 10 0.85 5.09 7.99
CA VAL A 10 1.95 5.95 8.43
C VAL A 10 2.87 5.08 9.29
N THR A 11 4.12 4.91 8.89
CA THR A 11 5.04 3.93 9.49
C THR A 11 5.85 4.49 10.65
N GLU A 12 6.06 5.80 10.66
CA GLU A 12 6.85 6.49 11.67
C GLU A 12 6.11 7.78 12.07
N PRO A 13 6.25 8.22 13.34
CA PRO A 13 5.73 9.51 13.73
C PRO A 13 6.41 10.58 12.87
N GLY A 14 5.60 11.31 12.10
CA GLY A 14 6.11 12.37 11.24
C GLY A 14 6.77 13.46 12.08
N LYS A 15 7.88 14.03 11.59
CA LYS A 15 8.42 15.29 12.13
C LYS A 15 7.49 16.43 11.70
N GLY A 16 6.31 16.50 12.31
CA GLY A 16 5.15 17.19 11.75
C GLY A 16 5.23 18.70 11.83
N GLY A 17 5.47 19.35 10.70
CA GLY A 17 5.10 20.74 10.44
C GLY A 17 3.70 20.86 9.81
N GLN A 18 3.31 22.06 9.40
CA GLN A 18 1.99 22.34 8.81
C GLN A 18 1.70 21.52 7.54
N GLU A 19 2.72 21.19 6.74
CA GLU A 19 2.58 20.41 5.49
C GLU A 19 2.15 18.96 5.76
N ALA A 20 2.72 18.31 6.77
CA ALA A 20 2.37 16.95 7.18
C ALA A 20 0.89 16.87 7.61
N LEU A 21 0.44 17.83 8.43
CA LEU A 21 -0.95 17.88 8.88
C LEU A 21 -1.93 18.17 7.74
N GLN A 22 -1.55 19.00 6.76
CA GLN A 22 -2.35 19.21 5.56
C GLN A 22 -2.47 17.95 4.70
N ALA A 23 -1.37 17.20 4.54
CA ALA A 23 -1.38 15.94 3.80
C ALA A 23 -2.29 14.90 4.48
N VAL A 24 -2.19 14.74 5.80
CA VAL A 24 -3.06 13.84 6.57
C VAL A 24 -4.53 14.25 6.44
N ARG A 25 -4.84 15.54 6.56
CA ARG A 25 -6.20 16.05 6.36
C ARG A 25 -6.72 15.77 4.95
N ALA A 26 -5.89 15.94 3.92
CA ALA A 26 -6.28 15.69 2.53
C ALA A 26 -6.59 14.21 2.26
N VAL A 27 -5.97 13.29 2.98
CA VAL A 27 -6.18 11.84 2.85
C VAL A 27 -7.34 11.35 3.71
N THR A 28 -7.46 11.83 4.94
CA THR A 28 -8.39 11.30 5.96
C THR A 28 -9.64 12.14 6.17
N GLY A 29 -9.63 13.42 5.76
CA GLY A 29 -10.67 14.39 6.07
C GLY A 29 -10.66 14.89 7.53
N LEU A 30 -9.72 14.43 8.36
CA LEU A 30 -9.64 14.82 9.77
C LEU A 30 -9.28 16.30 9.94
N SER A 31 -9.65 16.88 11.09
CA SER A 31 -9.11 18.18 11.49
C SER A 31 -7.61 18.08 11.76
N LEU A 32 -6.90 19.22 11.73
CA LEU A 32 -5.45 19.25 11.97
C LEU A 32 -5.09 18.64 13.34
N TRP A 33 -5.81 19.00 14.40
CA TRP A 33 -5.63 18.44 15.74
C TRP A 33 -5.81 16.90 15.78
N ARG A 34 -6.84 16.37 15.12
CA ARG A 34 -7.04 14.91 15.06
C ARG A 34 -5.98 14.23 14.20
N GLY A 35 -5.48 14.91 13.16
CA GLY A 35 -4.37 14.44 12.34
C GLY A 35 -3.07 14.35 13.13
N GLU A 36 -2.79 15.34 13.97
CA GLU A 36 -1.62 15.37 14.87
C GLU A 36 -1.67 14.21 15.87
N LEU A 37 -2.79 14.06 16.58
CA LEU A 37 -3.01 12.93 17.49
C LEU A 37 -2.90 11.56 16.80
N LEU A 38 -3.22 11.49 15.51
CA LEU A 38 -3.08 10.28 14.72
C LEU A 38 -1.61 10.00 14.39
N LEU A 39 -0.85 11.02 13.96
CA LEU A 39 0.57 10.89 13.64
C LEU A 39 1.41 10.50 14.86
N ASP A 40 1.08 11.02 16.04
CA ASP A 40 1.76 10.67 17.30
C ASP A 40 1.59 9.20 17.69
N ARG A 41 0.60 8.51 17.12
CA ARG A 41 0.31 7.09 17.36
C ARG A 41 0.89 6.16 16.31
N ALA A 42 1.75 6.67 15.41
CA ALA A 42 2.38 5.84 14.41
C ALA A 42 3.13 4.65 15.07
N PRO A 43 3.04 3.43 14.50
CA PRO A 43 2.43 3.11 13.21
C PRO A 43 0.89 3.05 13.25
N VAL A 44 0.23 3.66 12.26
CA VAL A 44 -1.24 3.76 12.20
C VAL A 44 -1.76 3.69 10.78
N THR A 45 -2.93 3.05 10.56
CA THR A 45 -3.60 3.09 9.26
C THR A 45 -4.38 4.39 9.08
N VAL A 46 -4.21 5.05 7.93
CA VAL A 46 -4.91 6.29 7.55
C VAL A 46 -5.94 6.09 6.43
N LEU A 47 -5.86 4.98 5.71
CA LEU A 47 -6.83 4.58 4.70
C LEU A 47 -6.92 3.06 4.70
N GLU A 48 -8.13 2.50 4.73
CA GLU A 48 -8.38 1.05 4.73
C GLU A 48 -9.12 0.66 3.44
N GLU A 49 -8.91 -0.59 3.00
CA GLU A 49 -9.66 -1.27 1.92
C GLU A 49 -9.85 -0.47 0.62
N ALA A 50 -8.88 0.36 0.24
CA ALA A 50 -8.95 1.15 -0.97
C ALA A 50 -8.42 0.39 -2.19
N PRO A 51 -8.92 0.67 -3.41
CA PRO A 51 -8.25 0.27 -4.64
C PRO A 51 -6.79 0.75 -4.67
N LEU A 52 -5.89 0.00 -5.31
CA LEU A 52 -4.45 0.27 -5.30
C LEU A 52 -4.09 1.65 -5.83
N ASP A 53 -4.75 2.12 -6.88
CA ASP A 53 -4.56 3.45 -7.46
C ASP A 53 -4.86 4.55 -6.44
N ARG A 54 -5.97 4.42 -5.70
CA ARG A 54 -6.34 5.33 -4.63
C ARG A 54 -5.35 5.27 -3.46
N ALA A 55 -4.96 4.06 -3.04
CA ALA A 55 -3.94 3.88 -1.99
C ALA A 55 -2.59 4.47 -2.40
N THR A 56 -2.21 4.36 -3.68
CA THR A 56 -0.97 4.93 -4.23
C THR A 56 -1.01 6.44 -4.23
N VAL A 57 -2.12 7.06 -4.67
CA VAL A 57 -2.28 8.52 -4.63
C VAL A 57 -2.24 9.03 -3.19
N ALA A 58 -2.90 8.35 -2.25
CA ALA A 58 -2.89 8.72 -0.85
C ALA A 58 -1.48 8.61 -0.23
N ALA A 59 -0.79 7.49 -0.45
CA ALA A 59 0.58 7.30 0.04
C ALA A 59 1.55 8.34 -0.53
N ARG A 60 1.45 8.68 -1.81
CA ARG A 60 2.26 9.75 -2.43
C ARG A 60 2.01 11.10 -1.78
N ARG A 61 0.74 11.50 -1.61
CA ARG A 61 0.39 12.78 -0.97
C ARG A 61 0.96 12.91 0.45
N LEU A 62 0.95 11.82 1.23
CA LEU A 62 1.55 11.80 2.56
C LEU A 62 3.07 11.97 2.48
N GLN A 63 3.72 11.23 1.59
CA GLN A 63 5.16 11.29 1.38
C GLN A 63 5.63 12.67 0.90
N ASP A 64 4.89 13.31 0.00
CA ASP A 64 5.15 14.66 -0.50
C ASP A 64 5.05 15.70 0.64
N GLY A 65 4.19 15.46 1.63
CA GLY A 65 4.08 16.24 2.87
C GLY A 65 5.08 15.82 3.97
N GLY A 66 6.08 15.01 3.65
CA GLY A 66 7.11 14.57 4.59
C GLY A 66 6.65 13.50 5.59
N VAL A 67 5.50 12.85 5.37
CA VAL A 67 4.99 11.78 6.22
C VAL A 67 5.41 10.42 5.67
N PRO A 68 6.21 9.62 6.41
CA PRO A 68 6.58 8.27 6.01
C PRO A 68 5.33 7.39 5.90
N ALA A 69 4.97 7.00 4.68
CA ALA A 69 3.80 6.20 4.40
C ALA A 69 4.13 4.96 3.56
N ALA A 70 3.44 3.87 3.83
CA ALA A 70 3.56 2.60 3.14
C ALA A 70 2.18 2.04 2.77
N ILE A 71 2.11 1.24 1.71
CA ILE A 71 0.85 0.61 1.27
C ILE A 71 0.89 -0.85 1.70
N ARG A 72 -0.19 -1.39 2.28
CA ARG A 72 -0.30 -2.79 2.67
C ARG A 72 -1.46 -3.46 1.96
N CYS A 73 -1.28 -4.66 1.46
CA CYS A 73 -2.41 -5.46 0.96
C CYS A 73 -3.21 -6.00 2.14
N THR A 74 -4.53 -5.77 2.18
CA THR A 74 -5.39 -6.19 3.31
C THR A 74 -5.65 -7.70 3.34
N TRP A 75 -5.23 -8.44 2.31
CA TRP A 75 -5.41 -9.90 2.24
C TRP A 75 -4.19 -10.72 2.67
N CYS A 76 -2.99 -10.13 2.66
CA CYS A 76 -1.76 -10.82 3.07
C CYS A 76 -0.91 -10.03 4.06
N ASP A 77 -1.39 -8.85 4.49
CA ASP A 77 -0.74 -7.93 5.41
C ASP A 77 0.69 -7.50 5.02
N ARG A 78 1.09 -7.74 3.77
CA ARG A 78 2.40 -7.33 3.26
C ARG A 78 2.39 -5.91 2.74
N THR A 79 3.47 -5.21 3.03
CA THR A 79 3.76 -3.89 2.49
C THR A 79 4.18 -4.00 1.02
N VAL A 80 3.61 -3.16 0.15
CA VAL A 80 4.01 -3.02 -1.25
C VAL A 80 5.37 -2.31 -1.31
N PRO A 81 6.39 -2.90 -1.94
CA PRO A 81 7.70 -2.28 -2.05
C PRO A 81 7.63 -0.97 -2.86
N ARG A 82 8.25 0.10 -2.34
CA ARG A 82 8.21 1.44 -2.92
C ARG A 82 9.06 1.58 -4.19
N ASP A 83 10.15 0.82 -4.24
CA ASP A 83 11.16 0.78 -5.29
C ASP A 83 10.93 -0.36 -6.30
N GLY A 84 9.81 -1.08 -6.18
CA GLY A 84 9.53 -2.27 -6.98
C GLY A 84 10.43 -3.46 -6.63
N ARG A 85 11.25 -3.35 -5.57
CA ARG A 85 12.21 -4.37 -5.18
C ARG A 85 11.49 -5.54 -4.55
N LEU A 86 11.87 -6.74 -4.99
CA LEU A 86 11.22 -8.00 -4.65
C LEU A 86 11.33 -8.24 -3.13
N LEU A 87 10.19 -8.25 -2.43
CA LEU A 87 10.10 -8.77 -1.07
C LEU A 87 9.93 -10.29 -1.13
N ASP A 88 10.64 -11.01 -0.27
CA ASP A 88 10.68 -12.48 -0.16
C ASP A 88 9.36 -13.19 -0.60
N PRO A 89 9.40 -14.10 -1.60
CA PRO A 89 8.22 -14.66 -2.27
C PRO A 89 7.53 -15.75 -1.44
N GLY A 90 7.23 -15.51 -0.16
CA GLY A 90 6.27 -16.36 0.53
C GLY A 90 4.90 -16.26 -0.17
N PRO A 91 4.00 -17.25 -0.11
CA PRO A 91 2.67 -17.17 -0.72
C PRO A 91 1.83 -16.02 -0.13
N CYS A 92 1.00 -15.39 -0.97
CA CYS A 92 -0.04 -14.48 -0.50
C CYS A 92 -1.06 -15.32 0.27
N ALA A 93 -1.49 -14.88 1.46
CA ALA A 93 -2.46 -15.61 2.27
C ALA A 93 -3.90 -15.57 1.71
N SER A 94 -4.14 -14.91 0.57
CA SER A 94 -5.47 -14.84 -0.03
C SER A 94 -5.94 -16.21 -0.50
N ARG A 95 -7.09 -16.64 0.01
CA ARG A 95 -7.81 -17.84 -0.44
C ARG A 95 -8.47 -17.70 -1.82
N PHE A 96 -8.55 -16.47 -2.35
CA PHE A 96 -9.32 -16.15 -3.56
C PHE A 96 -8.46 -15.63 -4.71
N TRP A 97 -7.18 -15.36 -4.47
CA TRP A 97 -6.33 -14.64 -5.40
C TRP A 97 -4.98 -15.33 -5.50
N PRO A 98 -4.59 -15.84 -6.70
CA PRO A 98 -3.32 -16.51 -6.83
C PRO A 98 -2.17 -15.58 -6.44
N THR A 99 -1.20 -16.16 -5.77
CA THR A 99 -0.08 -15.46 -5.13
C THR A 99 0.63 -14.49 -6.08
N ALA A 100 0.84 -14.89 -7.33
CA ALA A 100 1.51 -14.10 -8.36
C ALA A 100 0.75 -12.84 -8.82
N HIS A 101 -0.54 -12.73 -8.53
CA HIS A 101 -1.31 -11.52 -8.86
C HIS A 101 -1.37 -10.53 -7.70
N CYS A 102 -0.88 -10.88 -6.51
CA CYS A 102 -0.83 -9.94 -5.40
C CYS A 102 0.28 -8.93 -5.67
N ARG A 103 -0.02 -7.63 -5.76
CA ARG A 103 1.00 -6.59 -6.00
C ARG A 103 1.95 -6.36 -4.81
N ALA A 104 1.61 -6.89 -3.62
CA ALA A 104 2.52 -6.98 -2.48
C ALA A 104 3.35 -8.28 -2.49
N ASN A 105 3.10 -9.14 -3.47
CA ASN A 105 3.90 -10.31 -3.79
C ASN A 105 4.60 -10.06 -5.12
N CYS A 106 5.75 -10.68 -5.30
CA CYS A 106 6.55 -10.50 -6.49
C CYS A 106 6.80 -11.80 -7.24
N LEU A 107 5.97 -12.82 -7.01
CA LEU A 107 6.01 -14.03 -7.83
C LEU A 107 5.69 -13.68 -9.27
N THR A 108 6.72 -13.85 -10.08
CA THR A 108 6.79 -13.52 -11.49
C THR A 108 6.21 -14.60 -12.39
N SER A 109 6.02 -15.80 -11.86
CA SER A 109 5.41 -16.92 -12.57
C SER A 109 4.08 -17.31 -11.93
N CYS A 110 3.06 -17.41 -12.77
CA CYS A 110 1.77 -18.00 -12.48
C CYS A 110 1.33 -18.74 -13.75
N ASP A 111 0.92 -19.98 -13.60
CA ASP A 111 0.40 -20.83 -14.67
C ASP A 111 -1.13 -20.79 -14.78
N CYS A 112 -1.79 -19.87 -14.07
CA CYS A 112 -3.24 -19.71 -14.17
C CYS A 112 -3.64 -19.13 -15.54
N ALA A 113 -4.88 -19.40 -15.96
CA ALA A 113 -5.41 -18.94 -17.25
C ALA A 113 -5.30 -17.41 -17.45
N PHE A 114 -5.42 -16.61 -16.39
CA PHE A 114 -5.27 -15.16 -16.49
C PHE A 114 -3.81 -14.75 -16.80
N CYS A 115 -2.83 -15.34 -16.11
CA CYS A 115 -1.41 -15.04 -16.37
C CYS A 115 -0.91 -15.63 -17.69
N SER A 116 -1.45 -16.77 -18.15
CA SER A 116 -1.13 -17.27 -19.49
C SER A 116 -1.60 -16.33 -20.60
N THR A 117 -2.68 -15.55 -20.36
CA THR A 117 -3.26 -14.63 -21.33
C THR A 117 -2.73 -13.19 -21.20
N TYR A 118 -2.46 -12.73 -19.97
CA TYR A 118 -2.14 -11.32 -19.66
C TYR A 118 -0.85 -11.13 -18.84
N GLY A 119 -0.13 -12.20 -18.51
CA GLY A 119 1.12 -12.12 -17.77
C GLY A 119 2.24 -11.47 -18.60
N PRO A 120 3.26 -10.87 -17.95
CA PRO A 120 4.43 -10.38 -18.67
C PRO A 120 5.10 -11.56 -19.39
N THR A 121 5.23 -11.49 -20.71
CA THR A 121 5.78 -12.54 -21.57
C THR A 121 7.28 -12.79 -21.40
N GLY A 122 7.96 -12.02 -20.54
CA GLY A 122 9.34 -12.24 -20.17
C GLY A 122 9.74 -11.30 -19.05
N LEU A 123 10.37 -11.85 -18.02
CA LEU A 123 11.25 -11.06 -17.15
C LEU A 123 12.66 -11.35 -17.58
N THR A 124 13.24 -10.40 -18.31
CA THR A 124 14.69 -10.27 -18.35
C THR A 124 15.11 -9.80 -16.96
N LEU A 125 15.91 -10.66 -16.30
CA LEU A 125 16.62 -10.38 -15.06
C LEU A 125 17.51 -9.15 -15.20
#